data_AF-A0A8S3FE39-F1
#
_entry.id   AF-A0A8S3FE39-F1
#
_cell.length_a   1.000
_cell.length_b   1.000
_cell.length_c   1.000
_cell.angle_alpha   90.00
_cell.angle_beta   90.00
_cell.angle_gamma   90.00
#
_symmetry.space_group_name_H-M   'P 1'
#
loop_
_entity.id
_entity.type
_entity.pdbx_description
1 polymer ?
#
loop_
_entity_poly.entity_id
_entity_poly.type
_entity_poly.pdbx_seq_one_letter_code
_entity_poly.pdbx_strand_id
1 'polypeptide(L)'
;TAIGFLKNPRVEGESMVKKREFLQKKGLTDNEIDYAFKLMPQKAETTKEIVPNHRPSFLRRILYDLIVAGLLGVALKFIRRWFQSKKSTKVNELHEIIKTLQKTVQDMQTSITNLEQAVNQSNSATNRAASFDEIKREIQTLKALCLGRSQFPPIPQITTPSIPSWQLEAAQKAKARISPVTDVTIPKKANDDNKEDGDSIIVVSENEKKSDDENHFSLSPSSESSNDA
;
A
#
# COMPACT_ATOMS: atom_id res chain seq x y z
N THR A 1 -62.72 68.84 -31.17
CA THR A 1 -63.84 67.96 -30.79
C THR A 1 -63.70 66.53 -31.32
N ALA A 2 -63.36 66.31 -32.60
CA ALA A 2 -63.22 64.95 -33.17
C ALA A 2 -62.12 64.11 -32.51
N ILE A 3 -60.91 64.66 -32.34
CA ILE A 3 -59.78 63.97 -31.70
C ILE A 3 -60.13 63.52 -30.26
N GLY A 4 -60.89 64.36 -29.53
CA GLY A 4 -61.35 64.04 -28.17
C GLY A 4 -62.38 62.90 -28.12
N PHE A 5 -63.25 62.79 -29.14
CA PHE A 5 -64.15 61.65 -29.29
C PHE A 5 -63.39 60.37 -29.60
N LEU A 6 -62.39 60.44 -30.49
CA LEU A 6 -61.65 59.26 -30.91
C LEU A 6 -60.66 58.75 -29.84
N LYS A 7 -60.19 59.62 -28.93
CA LYS A 7 -59.38 59.23 -27.75
C LYS A 7 -60.19 58.56 -26.63
N ASN A 8 -61.52 58.59 -26.69
CA ASN A 8 -62.35 58.01 -25.64
C ASN A 8 -62.30 56.47 -25.68
N PRO A 9 -61.94 55.77 -24.59
CA PRO A 9 -61.81 54.31 -24.56
C PRO A 9 -63.11 53.56 -24.91
N ARG A 10 -64.28 54.17 -24.69
CA ARG A 10 -65.57 53.58 -25.12
C ARG A 10 -65.77 53.59 -26.64
N VAL A 11 -65.09 54.51 -27.32
CA VAL A 11 -65.19 54.72 -28.77
C VAL A 11 -64.03 54.03 -29.49
N GLU A 12 -62.88 53.88 -28.84
CA GLU A 12 -61.69 53.23 -29.40
C GLU A 12 -61.97 51.80 -29.89
N GLY A 13 -62.78 51.03 -29.17
CA GLY A 13 -63.16 49.66 -29.52
C GLY A 13 -64.26 49.51 -30.59
N GLU A 14 -64.93 50.58 -31.01
CA GLU A 14 -65.95 50.53 -32.07
C GLU A 14 -65.32 50.41 -33.47
N SER A 15 -66.09 49.96 -34.46
CA SER A 15 -65.60 49.87 -35.84
C SER A 15 -65.35 51.25 -36.46
N MET A 16 -64.35 51.36 -37.34
CA MET A 16 -63.97 52.63 -37.98
C MET A 16 -65.12 53.25 -38.76
N VAL A 17 -65.98 52.43 -39.37
CA VAL A 17 -67.18 52.87 -40.10
C VAL A 17 -68.13 53.63 -39.18
N LYS A 18 -68.44 53.09 -37.99
CA LYS A 18 -69.31 53.75 -37.01
C LYS A 18 -68.72 55.07 -36.50
N LYS A 19 -67.40 55.13 -36.30
CA LYS A 19 -66.72 56.36 -35.87
C LYS A 19 -66.85 57.46 -36.92
N ARG A 20 -66.71 57.13 -38.21
CA ARG A 20 -66.89 58.07 -39.33
C ARG A 20 -68.34 58.55 -39.43
N GLU A 21 -69.31 57.65 -39.40
CA GLU A 21 -70.73 58.00 -39.44
C GLU A 21 -71.14 58.90 -38.28
N PHE A 22 -70.63 58.65 -37.07
CA PHE A 22 -70.90 59.50 -35.91
C PHE A 22 -70.35 60.92 -36.10
N LEU A 23 -69.13 61.05 -36.64
CA LEU A 23 -68.53 62.35 -36.90
C LEU A 23 -69.23 63.10 -38.06
N GLN A 24 -69.68 62.38 -39.10
CA GLN A 24 -70.50 62.94 -40.18
C GLN A 24 -71.85 63.43 -39.66
N LYS A 25 -72.55 62.63 -38.84
CA LYS A 25 -73.80 63.04 -38.17
C LYS A 25 -73.62 64.23 -37.24
N LYS A 26 -72.40 64.43 -36.74
CA LYS A 26 -72.01 65.59 -35.92
C LYS A 26 -71.69 66.83 -36.76
N GLY A 27 -71.81 66.75 -38.08
CA GLY A 27 -71.62 67.86 -39.01
C GLY A 27 -70.18 68.09 -39.44
N LEU A 28 -69.29 67.11 -39.27
CA LEU A 28 -67.91 67.21 -39.75
C LEU A 28 -67.83 66.71 -41.19
N THR A 29 -67.04 67.41 -42.00
CA THR A 29 -66.77 67.01 -43.38
C THR A 29 -65.77 65.86 -43.44
N ASP A 30 -65.82 65.06 -44.50
CA ASP A 30 -64.93 63.90 -44.66
C ASP A 30 -63.44 64.28 -44.58
N ASN A 31 -63.08 65.46 -45.07
CA ASN A 31 -61.71 66.00 -45.02
C ASN A 31 -61.25 66.25 -43.57
N GLU A 32 -62.11 66.81 -42.73
CA GLU A 32 -61.81 67.06 -41.30
C GLU A 32 -61.74 65.76 -40.52
N ILE A 33 -62.59 64.78 -40.87
CA ILE A 33 -62.59 63.44 -40.29
C ILE A 33 -61.27 62.74 -40.60
N ASP A 34 -60.85 62.76 -41.88
CA ASP A 34 -59.57 62.16 -42.30
C ASP A 34 -58.38 62.85 -41.63
N TYR A 35 -58.41 64.17 -41.51
CA TYR A 35 -57.39 64.91 -40.77
C TYR A 35 -57.35 64.48 -39.28
N ALA A 36 -58.50 64.34 -38.63
CA ALA A 36 -58.59 63.88 -37.25
C ALA A 36 -58.06 62.45 -37.07
N PHE A 37 -58.31 61.54 -38.01
CA PHE A 37 -57.74 60.20 -38.00
C PHE A 37 -56.23 60.19 -38.25
N LYS A 38 -55.72 61.10 -39.11
CA LYS A 38 -54.28 61.27 -39.37
C LYS A 38 -53.51 61.81 -38.16
N LEU A 39 -54.16 62.69 -37.38
CA LEU A 39 -53.61 63.24 -36.14
C LEU A 39 -53.62 62.23 -34.99
N MET A 40 -54.42 61.17 -35.08
CA MET A 40 -54.35 60.10 -34.11
C MET A 40 -53.10 59.27 -34.34
N PRO A 41 -52.46 58.75 -33.28
CA PRO A 41 -51.51 57.66 -33.42
C PRO A 41 -52.26 56.51 -34.08
N GLN A 42 -52.00 56.26 -35.36
CA GLN A 42 -52.53 55.10 -36.05
C GLN A 42 -51.86 53.89 -35.40
N LYS A 43 -52.51 53.31 -34.38
CA LYS A 43 -52.21 51.94 -33.97
C LYS A 43 -52.60 51.11 -35.17
N ALA A 44 -51.59 50.79 -35.98
CA ALA A 44 -51.71 49.99 -37.19
C ALA A 44 -52.72 48.88 -36.94
N GLU A 45 -53.64 48.70 -37.89
CA GLU A 45 -54.66 47.67 -37.91
C GLU A 45 -54.08 46.40 -37.30
N THR A 46 -54.48 46.14 -36.06
CA THR A 46 -54.07 44.96 -35.33
C THR A 46 -54.82 43.81 -35.99
N THR A 47 -54.26 43.29 -37.09
CA THR A 47 -54.11 41.84 -37.23
C THR A 47 -53.75 41.38 -35.85
N LYS A 48 -54.59 40.53 -35.27
CA LYS A 48 -54.45 39.99 -33.92
C LYS A 48 -53.01 39.49 -33.75
N GLU A 49 -52.10 40.37 -33.35
CA GLU A 49 -50.85 39.99 -32.75
C GLU A 49 -51.29 39.47 -31.40
N ILE A 50 -51.56 38.16 -31.41
CA ILE A 50 -51.50 37.30 -30.27
C ILE A 50 -50.09 37.54 -29.73
N VAL A 51 -49.88 38.59 -28.95
CA VAL A 51 -48.80 38.62 -27.99
C VAL A 51 -49.14 37.44 -27.11
N PRO A 52 -48.40 36.31 -27.20
CA PRO A 52 -48.72 35.20 -26.34
C PRO A 52 -48.42 35.73 -24.94
N ASN A 53 -49.47 35.98 -24.17
CA ASN A 53 -49.36 36.16 -22.75
C ASN A 53 -48.90 34.80 -22.24
N HIS A 54 -47.58 34.59 -22.26
CA HIS A 54 -46.92 33.39 -21.78
C HIS A 54 -47.05 33.43 -20.26
N ARG A 55 -48.24 33.11 -19.77
CA ARG A 55 -48.38 32.54 -18.44
C ARG A 55 -47.64 31.22 -18.53
N PRO A 56 -46.42 31.11 -17.97
CA PRO A 56 -45.68 29.88 -18.07
C PRO A 56 -46.53 28.81 -17.41
N SER A 57 -46.97 27.84 -18.19
CA SER A 57 -47.70 26.70 -17.69
C SER A 57 -46.87 26.10 -16.55
N PHE A 58 -47.46 25.89 -15.38
CA PHE A 58 -46.76 25.37 -14.21
C PHE A 58 -45.96 24.09 -14.56
N LEU A 59 -46.49 23.26 -15.46
CA LEU A 59 -45.82 22.08 -16.01
C LEU A 59 -44.51 22.39 -16.75
N ARG A 60 -44.44 23.49 -17.50
CA ARG A 60 -43.20 23.90 -18.20
C ARG A 60 -42.11 24.33 -17.22
N ARG A 61 -42.49 24.94 -16.09
CA ARG A 61 -41.56 25.28 -15.01
C ARG A 61 -41.03 24.02 -14.32
N ILE A 62 -41.93 23.12 -13.93
CA ILE A 62 -41.55 21.85 -13.29
C ILE A 62 -40.64 21.00 -14.19
N LEU A 63 -40.95 20.94 -15.49
CA LEU A 63 -40.12 20.19 -16.46
C LEU A 63 -38.73 20.81 -16.60
N TYR A 64 -38.63 22.14 -16.64
CA TYR A 64 -37.35 22.84 -16.68
C TYR A 64 -36.54 22.58 -15.40
N ASP A 65 -37.16 22.66 -14.22
CA ASP A 65 -36.51 22.42 -12.94
C ASP A 65 -36.01 20.97 -12.81
N LEU A 66 -36.75 19.98 -13.33
CA LEU A 66 -36.30 18.58 -13.39
C LEU A 66 -35.08 18.38 -14.29
N ILE A 67 -35.07 19.03 -15.47
CA ILE A 67 -33.93 18.98 -16.39
C ILE A 67 -32.71 19.65 -15.74
N VAL A 68 -32.88 20.82 -15.15
CA VAL A 68 -31.81 21.56 -14.46
C VAL A 68 -31.29 20.77 -13.27
N ALA A 69 -32.17 20.19 -12.44
CA ALA A 69 -31.78 19.36 -11.31
C ALA A 69 -31.05 18.08 -11.75
N GLY A 70 -31.49 17.45 -12.85
CA GLY A 70 -30.83 16.30 -13.45
C GLY A 70 -29.42 16.64 -13.95
N LEU A 71 -29.28 17.73 -14.70
CA LEU A 71 -27.99 18.20 -15.20
C LEU A 71 -27.06 18.60 -14.06
N LEU A 72 -27.58 19.30 -13.04
CA LEU A 72 -26.82 19.67 -11.85
C LEU A 72 -26.36 18.44 -11.07
N GLY A 73 -27.21 17.42 -10.93
CA GLY A 73 -26.85 16.16 -10.28
C GLY A 73 -25.73 15.43 -11.02
N VAL A 74 -25.80 15.35 -12.35
CA VAL A 74 -24.74 14.76 -13.17
C VAL A 74 -23.45 15.57 -13.07
N ALA A 75 -23.53 16.90 -13.13
CA ALA A 75 -22.38 17.79 -13.00
C ALA A 75 -21.70 17.63 -11.63
N LEU A 76 -22.47 17.59 -10.54
CA LEU A 76 -21.94 17.35 -9.19
C LEU A 76 -21.31 15.96 -9.07
N LYS A 77 -21.91 14.93 -9.67
CA LYS A 77 -21.33 13.58 -9.72
C LYS A 77 -20.00 13.56 -10.49
N PHE A 78 -19.92 14.31 -11.58
CA PHE A 78 -18.72 14.44 -12.40
C PHE A 78 -17.61 15.21 -11.68
N ILE A 79 -17.94 16.35 -11.06
CA ILE A 79 -17.01 17.14 -10.23
C ILE A 79 -16.51 16.29 -9.05
N ARG A 80 -17.39 15.53 -8.39
CA ARG A 80 -17.02 14.62 -7.30
C ARG A 80 -16.06 13.53 -7.79
N ARG A 81 -16.34 12.91 -8.93
CA ARG A 81 -15.47 11.88 -9.55
C ARG A 81 -14.12 12.47 -9.96
N TRP A 82 -14.12 13.66 -10.55
CA TRP A 82 -12.93 14.37 -10.98
C TRP A 82 -12.05 14.79 -9.79
N PHE A 83 -12.66 15.28 -8.71
CA PHE A 83 -11.96 15.68 -7.51
C PHE A 83 -11.38 14.49 -6.72
N GLN A 84 -12.09 13.36 -6.69
CA GLN A 84 -11.56 12.11 -6.12
C GLN A 84 -10.36 11.58 -6.91
N SER A 85 -10.37 11.73 -8.25
CA SER A 85 -9.23 11.34 -9.10
C SER A 85 -7.96 12.12 -8.75
N LYS A 86 -8.08 13.44 -8.52
CA LYS A 86 -6.92 14.30 -8.22
C LYS A 86 -6.31 14.10 -6.83
N LYS A 87 -7.11 13.74 -5.82
CA LYS A 87 -6.62 13.55 -4.44
C LYS A 87 -5.91 12.22 -4.22
N SER A 88 -6.19 11.22 -5.06
CA SER A 88 -5.74 9.85 -4.85
C SER A 88 -4.22 9.72 -4.93
N THR A 89 -3.54 10.35 -5.90
CA THR A 89 -2.10 10.13 -6.08
C THR A 89 -1.27 10.61 -4.90
N LYS A 90 -1.52 11.84 -4.40
CA LYS A 90 -0.79 12.41 -3.28
C LYS A 90 -1.13 11.75 -1.95
N VAL A 91 -2.39 11.39 -1.73
CA VAL A 91 -2.80 10.66 -0.52
C VAL A 91 -2.26 9.23 -0.54
N ASN A 92 -2.21 8.57 -1.71
CA ASN A 92 -1.65 7.22 -1.83
C ASN A 92 -0.14 7.20 -1.62
N GLU A 93 0.59 8.18 -2.17
CA GLU A 93 2.04 8.37 -1.95
C GLU A 93 2.33 8.57 -0.45
N LEU A 94 1.60 9.47 0.22
CA LEU A 94 1.74 9.66 1.67
C LEU A 94 1.35 8.41 2.47
N HIS A 95 0.31 7.70 2.05
CA HIS A 95 -0.13 6.48 2.72
C HIS A 95 0.87 5.33 2.53
N GLU A 96 1.55 5.28 1.40
CA GLU A 96 2.67 4.36 1.17
C GLU A 96 3.84 4.69 2.09
N ILE A 97 4.25 5.96 2.17
CA ILE A 97 5.34 6.39 3.08
C ILE A 97 5.01 6.06 4.54
N ILE A 98 3.77 6.29 4.98
CA ILE A 98 3.35 5.93 6.34
C ILE A 98 3.41 4.40 6.54
N LYS A 99 2.99 3.61 5.54
CA LYS A 99 3.10 2.15 5.60
C LYS A 99 4.54 1.66 5.63
N THR A 100 5.44 2.25 4.84
CA THR A 100 6.85 1.87 4.82
C THR A 100 7.55 2.26 6.12
N LEU A 101 7.25 3.44 6.68
CA LEU A 101 7.71 3.84 8.02
C LEU A 101 7.20 2.88 9.11
N GLN A 102 5.92 2.53 9.08
CA GLN A 102 5.38 1.57 10.05
C GLN A 102 6.03 0.18 9.91
N LYS A 103 6.29 -0.27 8.68
CA LYS A 103 6.95 -1.54 8.40
C LYS A 103 8.39 -1.56 8.88
N THR A 104 9.14 -0.49 8.63
CA THR A 104 10.54 -0.38 9.08
C THR A 104 10.63 -0.32 10.60
N VAL A 105 9.73 0.41 11.28
CA VAL A 105 9.66 0.39 12.75
C VAL A 105 9.34 -1.01 13.28
N GLN A 106 8.40 -1.73 12.66
CA GLN A 106 8.10 -3.11 13.04
C GLN A 106 9.29 -4.05 12.81
N ASP A 107 10.02 -3.89 11.70
CA ASP A 107 11.20 -4.70 11.37
C ASP A 107 12.39 -4.41 12.30
N MET A 108 12.55 -3.16 12.73
CA MET A 108 13.48 -2.80 13.78
C MET A 108 13.07 -3.42 15.12
N GLN A 109 11.79 -3.42 15.46
CA GLN A 109 11.29 -4.03 16.69
C GLN A 109 11.57 -5.53 16.73
N THR A 110 11.30 -6.25 15.63
CA THR A 110 11.59 -7.69 15.53
C THR A 110 13.08 -7.96 15.58
N SER A 111 13.90 -7.14 14.92
CA SER A 111 15.36 -7.27 14.96
C SER A 111 15.91 -7.05 16.37
N ILE A 112 15.40 -6.07 17.12
CA ILE A 112 15.75 -5.85 18.53
C ILE A 112 15.38 -7.08 19.36
N THR A 113 14.18 -7.64 19.21
CA THR A 113 13.79 -8.86 19.96
C THR A 113 14.65 -10.06 19.61
N ASN A 114 15.05 -10.21 18.35
CA ASN A 114 15.94 -11.28 17.89
C ASN A 114 17.36 -11.11 18.46
N LEU A 115 17.88 -9.86 18.47
CA LEU A 115 19.15 -9.52 19.07
C LEU A 115 19.14 -9.75 20.58
N GLU A 116 18.09 -9.33 21.27
CA GLU A 116 17.88 -9.62 22.70
C GLU A 116 17.87 -11.13 22.97
N GLN A 117 17.20 -11.91 22.12
CA GLN A 117 17.19 -13.36 22.25
C GLN A 117 18.57 -13.98 22.00
N ALA A 118 19.28 -13.56 20.96
CA ALA A 118 20.63 -14.05 20.66
C ALA A 118 21.62 -13.68 21.77
N VAL A 119 21.53 -12.45 22.28
CA VAL A 119 22.32 -11.97 23.43
C VAL A 119 21.97 -12.76 24.68
N ASN A 120 20.71 -13.02 24.99
CA ASN A 120 20.31 -13.81 26.16
C ASN A 120 20.67 -15.29 26.04
N GLN A 121 20.63 -15.88 24.84
CA GLN A 121 21.12 -17.23 24.61
C GLN A 121 22.63 -17.33 24.80
N SER A 122 23.38 -16.33 24.32
CA SER A 122 24.84 -16.25 24.47
C SER A 122 25.26 -15.91 25.92
N ASN A 123 24.55 -14.98 26.57
CA ASN A 123 24.79 -14.55 27.94
C ASN A 123 24.11 -15.44 29.00
N SER A 124 23.36 -16.47 28.59
CA SER A 124 22.81 -17.42 29.55
C SER A 124 23.97 -18.10 30.27
N ALA A 125 24.24 -17.64 31.49
CA ALA A 125 25.24 -18.21 32.40
C ALA A 125 25.07 -19.74 32.51
N THR A 126 23.87 -20.24 32.28
CA THR A 126 23.51 -21.65 32.13
C THR A 126 24.29 -22.38 31.03
N ASN A 127 24.44 -21.82 29.81
CA ASN A 127 25.20 -22.49 28.74
C ASN A 127 26.70 -22.53 29.07
N ARG A 128 27.25 -21.44 29.60
CA ARG A 128 28.66 -21.41 30.04
C ARG A 128 28.90 -22.32 31.24
N ALA A 129 27.96 -22.39 32.17
CA ALA A 129 28.02 -23.30 33.32
C ALA A 129 27.90 -24.76 32.88
N ALA A 130 27.02 -25.08 31.93
CA ALA A 130 26.89 -26.42 31.37
C ALA A 130 28.16 -26.87 30.65
N SER A 131 28.75 -26.02 29.80
CA SER A 131 30.05 -26.32 29.17
C SER A 131 31.17 -26.46 30.20
N PHE A 132 31.16 -25.66 31.27
CA PHE A 132 32.13 -25.75 32.35
C PHE A 132 32.01 -27.04 33.15
N ASP A 133 30.78 -27.50 33.42
CA ASP A 133 30.55 -28.76 34.12
C ASP A 133 30.88 -29.98 33.25
N GLU A 134 30.69 -29.90 31.93
CA GLU A 134 31.18 -30.92 30.99
C GLU A 134 32.71 -30.97 30.98
N ILE A 135 33.39 -29.82 30.90
CA ILE A 135 34.86 -29.75 30.99
C ILE A 135 35.36 -30.33 32.32
N LYS A 136 34.69 -30.05 33.44
CA LYS A 136 35.04 -30.69 34.71
C LYS A 136 34.92 -32.21 34.65
N ARG A 137 33.86 -32.73 34.03
CA ARG A 137 33.65 -34.17 33.85
C ARG A 137 34.72 -34.80 32.98
N GLU A 138 35.12 -34.13 31.91
CA GLU A 138 36.23 -34.58 31.06
C GLU A 138 37.56 -34.59 31.82
N ILE A 139 37.87 -33.53 32.58
CA ILE A 139 39.08 -33.49 33.42
C ILE A 139 39.04 -34.58 34.47
N GLN A 140 37.90 -34.85 35.09
CA GLN A 140 37.75 -35.95 36.04
C GLN A 140 37.94 -37.31 35.37
N THR A 141 37.44 -37.47 34.14
CA THR A 141 37.61 -38.70 33.36
C THR A 141 39.06 -38.90 32.95
N LEU A 142 39.74 -37.84 32.47
CA LEU A 142 41.17 -37.85 32.16
C LEU A 142 42.00 -38.12 33.42
N LYS A 143 41.64 -37.50 34.54
CA LYS A 143 42.26 -37.76 35.84
C LYS A 143 42.07 -39.23 36.24
N ALA A 144 40.88 -39.78 36.11
CA ALA A 144 40.60 -41.18 36.39
C ALA A 144 41.34 -42.13 35.44
N LEU A 145 41.47 -41.78 34.16
CA LEU A 145 42.23 -42.57 33.18
C LEU A 145 43.73 -42.53 33.48
N CYS A 146 44.28 -41.36 33.79
CA CYS A 146 45.69 -41.18 34.11
C CYS A 146 46.09 -41.80 35.45
N LEU A 147 45.26 -41.66 36.49
CA LEU A 147 45.51 -42.33 37.77
C LEU A 147 45.15 -43.81 37.72
N GLY A 148 44.05 -44.18 37.06
CA GLY A 148 43.59 -45.57 36.89
C GLY A 148 44.52 -46.43 36.03
N ARG A 149 45.31 -45.82 35.14
CA ARG A 149 46.40 -46.50 34.41
C ARG A 149 47.47 -47.09 35.33
N SER A 150 47.54 -46.69 36.60
CA SER A 150 48.48 -47.25 37.57
C SER A 150 47.88 -48.29 38.53
N GLN A 151 46.58 -48.58 38.43
CA GLN A 151 45.91 -49.62 39.21
C GLN A 151 45.21 -50.59 38.28
N PHE A 152 46.03 -51.39 37.59
CA PHE A 152 45.54 -52.61 36.98
C PHE A 152 45.00 -53.52 38.09
N PRO A 153 43.81 -54.14 37.90
CA PRO A 153 43.39 -55.21 38.80
C PRO A 153 44.47 -56.29 38.83
N PRO A 154 44.82 -56.85 40.00
CA PRO A 154 45.80 -57.92 40.07
C PRO A 154 45.40 -59.04 39.12
N ILE A 155 46.39 -59.49 38.33
CA ILE A 155 46.23 -60.45 37.23
C ILE A 155 45.48 -61.68 37.77
N PRO A 156 44.25 -62.00 37.28
CA PRO A 156 43.56 -63.21 37.70
C PRO A 156 44.34 -64.43 37.17
N GLN A 157 44.62 -65.37 38.06
CA GLN A 157 45.34 -66.58 37.71
C GLN A 157 44.52 -67.42 36.72
N ILE A 158 45.17 -67.77 35.61
CA ILE A 158 44.60 -68.34 34.40
C ILE A 158 44.03 -69.74 34.65
N THR A 159 42.72 -69.92 34.46
CA THR A 159 42.15 -71.18 33.94
C THR A 159 41.22 -70.85 32.78
N THR A 160 41.71 -71.10 31.56
CA THR A 160 41.02 -71.15 30.25
C THR A 160 40.06 -69.99 29.90
N PRO A 161 40.47 -69.03 29.04
CA PRO A 161 39.56 -68.00 28.52
C PRO A 161 38.55 -68.62 27.52
N SER A 162 37.26 -68.49 27.81
CA SER A 162 36.20 -68.82 26.85
C SER A 162 36.07 -67.68 25.85
N ILE A 163 36.28 -67.98 24.57
CA ILE A 163 36.15 -67.02 23.48
C ILE A 163 34.67 -66.60 23.39
N PRO A 164 34.36 -65.30 23.49
CA PRO A 164 32.98 -64.83 23.39
C PRO A 164 32.40 -65.15 22.00
N SER A 165 31.11 -65.42 21.96
CA SER A 165 30.36 -65.90 20.78
C SER A 165 30.51 -65.01 19.54
N TRP A 166 30.73 -63.70 19.70
CA TRP A 166 30.93 -62.77 18.57
C TRP A 166 32.17 -63.10 17.73
N GLN A 167 33.18 -63.75 18.31
CA GLN A 167 34.41 -64.10 17.57
C GLN A 167 34.23 -65.37 16.72
N LEU A 168 33.32 -66.28 17.10
CA LEU A 168 33.07 -67.52 16.35
C LEU A 168 32.20 -67.29 15.10
N GLU A 169 31.25 -66.36 15.18
CA GLU A 169 30.33 -66.06 14.08
C GLU A 169 31.05 -65.48 12.85
N ALA A 170 32.09 -64.66 13.09
CA ALA A 170 32.97 -64.14 12.04
C ALA A 170 33.74 -65.27 11.32
N ALA A 171 34.20 -66.29 12.05
CA ALA A 171 34.93 -67.43 11.49
C ALA A 171 34.03 -68.36 10.65
N GLN A 172 32.76 -68.53 11.05
CA GLN A 172 31.79 -69.33 10.29
C GLN A 172 31.40 -68.67 8.96
N LYS A 173 31.23 -67.34 8.94
CA LYS A 173 30.93 -66.58 7.72
C LYS A 173 32.07 -66.60 6.69
N ALA A 174 33.32 -66.71 7.14
CA ALA A 174 34.49 -66.82 6.27
C ALA A 174 34.63 -68.20 5.60
N LYS A 175 34.19 -69.28 6.25
CA LYS A 175 34.37 -70.67 5.76
C LYS A 175 33.34 -71.10 4.70
N ALA A 176 32.20 -70.42 4.60
CA ALA A 176 31.18 -70.69 3.58
C ALA A 176 31.49 -70.06 2.20
N ARG A 177 32.54 -69.24 2.08
CA ARG A 177 32.79 -68.42 0.89
C ARG A 177 33.91 -68.92 -0.04
N ILE A 178 34.51 -70.09 0.21
CA ILE A 178 35.73 -70.52 -0.52
C ILE A 178 35.74 -72.03 -0.83
N SER A 179 35.32 -72.43 -2.04
CA SER A 179 35.99 -73.38 -3.00
C SER A 179 34.98 -74.11 -3.93
N PRO A 180 35.32 -74.56 -5.17
CA PRO A 180 36.46 -74.23 -6.05
C PRO A 180 36.10 -73.90 -7.54
N VAL A 181 36.97 -73.12 -8.22
CA VAL A 181 37.48 -73.19 -9.64
C VAL A 181 36.47 -73.47 -10.79
N THR A 182 36.26 -72.63 -11.82
CA THR A 182 37.20 -72.20 -12.89
C THR A 182 36.81 -70.85 -13.54
N ASP A 183 37.82 -70.09 -13.97
CA ASP A 183 37.98 -69.47 -15.31
C ASP A 183 38.39 -67.98 -15.35
N VAL A 184 39.48 -67.74 -16.10
CA VAL A 184 39.86 -66.54 -16.89
C VAL A 184 40.19 -65.18 -16.20
N THR A 185 41.51 -64.92 -16.19
CA THR A 185 42.23 -63.73 -16.74
C THR A 185 42.50 -62.47 -15.87
N ILE A 186 43.82 -62.27 -15.67
CA ILE A 186 44.66 -61.15 -15.16
C ILE A 186 44.59 -59.95 -16.16
N PRO A 187 44.66 -58.63 -15.83
CA PRO A 187 45.81 -58.01 -15.12
C PRO A 187 45.63 -56.76 -14.21
N LYS A 188 46.53 -56.73 -13.21
CA LYS A 188 47.41 -55.64 -12.69
C LYS A 188 47.00 -54.16 -12.74
N LYS A 189 47.10 -53.51 -11.57
CA LYS A 189 47.73 -52.19 -11.34
C LYS A 189 48.15 -52.10 -9.85
N ALA A 190 49.38 -52.43 -9.45
CA ALA A 190 50.54 -51.53 -9.25
C ALA A 190 50.14 -50.20 -8.57
N ASN A 191 50.40 -49.99 -7.26
CA ASN A 191 51.63 -49.42 -6.66
C ASN A 191 52.17 -48.21 -7.46
N ASP A 192 52.61 -47.10 -6.90
CA ASP A 192 52.88 -46.62 -5.54
C ASP A 192 53.24 -45.13 -5.70
N ASP A 193 53.26 -44.38 -4.61
CA ASP A 193 54.21 -43.30 -4.33
C ASP A 193 54.30 -41.99 -5.16
N ASN A 194 54.01 -40.90 -4.42
CA ASN A 194 54.95 -39.80 -4.08
C ASN A 194 54.86 -38.43 -4.80
N LYS A 195 54.77 -37.39 -3.93
CA LYS A 195 55.24 -35.98 -4.05
C LYS A 195 54.61 -35.08 -5.13
N GLU A 196 54.45 -33.77 -4.98
CA GLU A 196 55.25 -32.78 -4.25
C GLU A 196 54.44 -31.46 -4.03
N ASP A 197 55.00 -30.59 -3.20
CA ASP A 197 54.52 -29.28 -2.72
C ASP A 197 54.11 -28.26 -3.81
N GLY A 198 53.26 -27.30 -3.43
CA GLY A 198 52.90 -26.16 -4.29
C GLY A 198 52.04 -25.10 -3.61
N ASP A 199 52.72 -24.23 -2.88
CA ASP A 199 52.33 -22.92 -2.35
C ASP A 199 51.29 -22.11 -3.17
N SER A 200 50.29 -21.54 -2.50
CA SER A 200 49.61 -20.30 -2.96
C SER A 200 48.85 -19.63 -1.80
N ILE A 201 49.56 -18.74 -1.13
CA ILE A 201 49.03 -17.67 -0.29
C ILE A 201 48.24 -16.69 -1.17
N ILE A 202 46.96 -16.46 -0.88
CA ILE A 202 46.18 -15.37 -1.49
C ILE A 202 46.00 -14.27 -0.44
N VAL A 203 46.81 -13.22 -0.62
CA VAL A 203 46.71 -11.90 0.01
C VAL A 203 45.50 -11.18 -0.58
N VAL A 204 44.58 -10.69 0.25
CA VAL A 204 43.68 -9.60 -0.13
C VAL A 204 43.73 -8.51 0.94
N SER A 205 44.19 -7.35 0.48
CA SER A 205 44.54 -6.18 1.25
C SER A 205 43.36 -5.48 1.89
N GLU A 206 43.61 -5.05 3.12
CA GLU A 206 43.23 -3.78 3.75
C GLU A 206 42.87 -2.68 2.74
N ASN A 207 41.73 -2.02 2.93
CA ASN A 207 41.53 -0.67 2.41
C ASN A 207 40.89 0.20 3.49
N GLU A 208 41.78 0.87 4.20
CA GLU A 208 41.52 1.91 5.17
C GLU A 208 41.06 3.18 4.43
N LYS A 209 39.89 3.72 4.77
CA LYS A 209 39.54 5.10 4.42
C LYS A 209 39.10 5.86 5.66
N LYS A 210 40.12 6.53 6.20
CA LYS A 210 40.09 7.62 7.15
C LYS A 210 39.29 8.82 6.59
N SER A 211 38.33 9.31 7.38
CA SER A 211 37.90 10.71 7.32
C SER A 211 37.31 11.07 8.66
N ASP A 212 38.05 11.94 9.34
CA ASP A 212 37.74 12.61 10.60
C ASP A 212 36.48 13.46 10.45
N ASP A 213 35.62 13.47 11.48
CA ASP A 213 34.88 14.67 11.89
C ASP A 213 34.42 14.46 13.33
N GLU A 214 35.14 15.12 14.24
CA GLU A 214 34.71 15.34 15.61
C GLU A 214 33.48 16.24 15.61
N ASN A 215 32.41 15.83 16.29
CA ASN A 215 31.54 16.81 16.93
C ASN A 215 31.06 16.28 18.27
N HIS A 216 31.71 16.83 19.28
CA HIS A 216 31.50 16.68 20.70
C HIS A 216 30.22 17.45 21.09
N PHE A 217 29.10 16.76 21.33
CA PHE A 217 27.94 17.36 21.98
C PHE A 217 27.64 16.65 23.30
N SER A 218 27.94 17.38 24.36
CA SER A 218 27.85 17.04 25.77
C SER A 218 26.42 16.81 26.26
N LEU A 219 26.34 15.85 27.18
CA LEU A 219 25.23 15.54 28.07
C LEU A 219 24.66 16.77 28.79
N SER A 220 23.33 16.81 28.96
CA SER A 220 22.68 17.12 30.24
C SER A 220 21.24 16.58 30.27
N PRO A 221 20.82 15.92 31.36
CA PRO A 221 19.46 15.46 31.57
C PRO A 221 18.62 16.57 32.24
N SER A 222 17.36 16.72 31.86
CA SER A 222 16.38 17.49 32.65
C SER A 222 15.24 16.57 33.03
N SER A 223 15.30 16.17 34.30
CA SER A 223 14.18 15.71 35.11
C SER A 223 13.21 16.88 35.33
N GLU A 224 11.96 16.76 34.93
CA GLU A 224 10.87 17.57 35.47
C GLU A 224 9.88 16.63 36.14
N SER A 225 9.88 16.70 37.47
CA SER A 225 8.97 16.02 38.38
C SER A 225 7.71 16.86 38.53
N SER A 226 6.57 16.18 38.64
CA SER A 226 5.54 16.36 39.67
C SER A 226 5.21 17.79 40.10
N ASN A 227 3.95 18.20 39.86
CA ASN A 227 3.20 18.97 40.85
C ASN A 227 1.71 18.68 40.71
N ASP A 228 1.18 18.09 41.78
CA ASP A 228 -0.23 18.04 42.15
C ASP A 228 -0.76 19.46 42.41
N ALA A 229 -1.96 19.75 41.93
CA ALA A 229 -2.95 20.64 42.54
C ALA A 229 -4.33 20.38 41.91
#